data_AF-A0A8B9M7I3-F1
#
_entry.id   AF-A0A8B9M7I3-F1
#
_cell.length_a   1.000
_cell.length_b   1.000
_cell.length_c   1.000
_cell.angle_alpha   90.00
_cell.angle_beta   90.00
_cell.angle_gamma   90.00
#
_symmetry.space_group_name_H-M   'P 1'
#
loop_
_entity.id
_entity.type
_entity.pdbx_description
1 polymer ?
#
loop_
_entity_poly.entity_id
_entity_poly.type
_entity_poly.pdbx_seq_one_letter_code
_entity_poly.pdbx_strand_id
1 'polypeptide(L)'
;MQSTSNYLWLLSDILGQGATANVFRGRHKKTGDLYAVKVFNSISFLRPVDVQMREFEVLKKLNHKNIVKLFAIEEETTTRHKVLVMEFCPCGSLYTVLEEPSNAFGLPESEFLIVLRDVVAGMNHLRENGIVHRDIKPGNIMRVIGEDGQSVYKLTDFGAARELEDDEQFVSLYGTEEYLHPDMYERAVLRKEHQKKYGATVDLWSIGVTFYHAATGSLPFRPFEGPRRNKEVMYKIITGKPSGAISGIQKAENGPIEWSWEMPVSCSLSKGLQVLLTPVLANILEADQEKCWGFDQFFAETSDVLHRIIIHIFSLQQMTLHKVYIHSYNTAAIFHELVYKQTKIPSQSQELVYEGRRLILEAGRLAQHFPRTTEENPIFVVSREAVNIVGLIYEEVLLPKVHQRYDLDGDASMAKVMTGIVCYACRVASSLLLYQELMRKGVRWLIEIIKDDYNEMVHKKTEVVIRLDFCSRNIEKAEKM
;
A
#
# COMPACT_ATOMS: atom_id res chain seq x y z
N MET A 1 -33.78 -11.93 19.21
CA MET A 1 -32.99 -13.03 18.62
C MET A 1 -33.70 -13.48 17.35
N GLN A 2 -32.95 -13.81 16.30
CA GLN A 2 -33.47 -14.40 15.06
C GLN A 2 -32.69 -15.69 14.77
N SER A 3 -33.25 -16.56 13.92
CA SER A 3 -32.58 -17.82 13.58
C SER A 3 -33.02 -18.39 12.24
N THR A 4 -32.18 -19.23 11.67
CA THR A 4 -32.52 -20.14 10.57
C THR A 4 -32.60 -21.57 11.08
N SER A 5 -32.72 -22.57 10.20
CA SER A 5 -32.64 -23.98 10.56
C SER A 5 -31.40 -24.31 11.38
N ASN A 6 -30.21 -23.84 10.95
CA ASN A 6 -28.94 -24.22 11.55
C ASN A 6 -28.19 -23.10 12.28
N TYR A 7 -28.59 -21.83 12.15
CA TYR A 7 -27.86 -20.68 12.73
C TYR A 7 -28.77 -19.80 13.59
N LEU A 8 -28.20 -19.10 14.56
CA LEU A 8 -28.90 -18.09 15.36
C LEU A 8 -28.02 -16.85 15.57
N TRP A 9 -28.64 -15.68 15.74
CA TRP A 9 -27.96 -14.42 16.03
C TRP A 9 -28.81 -13.51 16.91
N LEU A 10 -28.13 -12.64 17.65
CA LEU A 10 -28.76 -11.57 18.43
C LEU A 10 -28.79 -10.29 17.59
N LEU A 11 -29.89 -9.53 17.69
CA LEU A 11 -30.01 -8.26 16.96
C LEU A 11 -29.08 -7.17 17.51
N SER A 12 -28.62 -7.32 18.75
CA SER A 12 -27.59 -6.49 19.37
C SER A 12 -26.19 -6.73 18.79
N ASP A 13 -25.94 -7.92 18.23
CA ASP A 13 -24.62 -8.37 17.78
C ASP A 13 -24.39 -7.97 16.32
N ILE A 14 -24.61 -6.69 16.02
CA ILE A 14 -24.47 -6.15 14.67
C ILE A 14 -23.00 -5.91 14.34
N LEU A 15 -22.59 -6.36 13.16
CA LEU A 15 -21.24 -6.20 12.60
C LEU A 15 -21.18 -5.08 11.57
N GLY A 16 -22.26 -4.90 10.79
CA GLY A 16 -22.35 -3.88 9.76
C GLY A 16 -23.79 -3.56 9.40
N GLN A 17 -24.03 -2.30 9.02
CA GLN A 17 -25.31 -1.80 8.56
C GLN A 17 -25.17 -1.23 7.15
N GLY A 18 -26.05 -1.64 6.24
CA GLY A 18 -26.12 -1.13 4.89
C GLY A 18 -27.55 -0.77 4.50
N ALA A 19 -27.69 -0.09 3.36
CA ALA A 19 -29.00 0.33 2.86
C ALA A 19 -29.95 -0.85 2.54
N THR A 20 -29.39 -2.02 2.19
CA THR A 20 -30.15 -3.20 1.72
C THR A 20 -30.11 -4.37 2.70
N ALA A 21 -29.19 -4.38 3.66
CA ALA A 21 -29.02 -5.50 4.58
C ALA A 21 -28.27 -5.09 5.84
N ASN A 22 -28.44 -5.87 6.90
CA ASN A 22 -27.64 -5.82 8.11
C ASN A 22 -26.84 -7.12 8.24
N VAL A 23 -25.64 -7.03 8.78
CA VAL A 23 -24.76 -8.17 9.03
C VAL A 23 -24.63 -8.37 10.52
N PHE A 24 -24.89 -9.58 11.01
CA PHE A 24 -24.85 -9.93 12.43
C PHE A 24 -23.78 -10.99 12.69
N ARG A 25 -23.24 -10.99 13.91
CA ARG A 25 -22.45 -12.11 14.42
C ARG A 25 -23.41 -13.22 14.85
N GLY A 26 -23.39 -14.32 14.11
CA GLY A 26 -24.19 -15.50 14.39
C GLY A 26 -23.35 -16.69 14.86
N ARG A 27 -24.04 -17.75 15.30
CA ARG A 27 -23.43 -19.03 15.66
C ARG A 27 -24.18 -20.18 15.00
N HIS A 28 -23.44 -21.22 14.61
CA HIS A 28 -24.06 -22.48 14.23
C HIS A 28 -24.60 -23.20 15.47
N LYS A 29 -25.88 -23.64 15.41
CA LYS A 29 -26.65 -24.16 16.55
C LYS A 29 -26.05 -25.41 17.19
N LYS A 30 -25.37 -26.25 16.39
CA LYS A 30 -24.81 -27.53 16.86
C LYS A 30 -23.36 -27.42 17.29
N THR A 31 -22.53 -26.71 16.52
CA THR A 31 -21.08 -26.66 16.75
C THR A 31 -20.66 -25.46 17.59
N GLY A 32 -21.47 -24.40 17.64
CA GLY A 32 -21.15 -23.17 18.39
C GLY A 32 -20.20 -22.21 17.66
N ASP A 33 -19.68 -22.62 16.50
CA ASP A 33 -18.77 -21.83 15.66
C ASP A 33 -19.42 -20.52 15.19
N LEU A 34 -18.60 -19.47 15.06
CA LEU A 34 -19.03 -18.12 14.74
C LEU A 34 -19.06 -17.87 13.23
N TYR A 35 -20.09 -17.13 12.79
CA TYR A 35 -20.32 -16.76 11.39
C TYR A 35 -20.81 -15.32 11.28
N ALA A 36 -20.66 -14.72 10.10
CA ALA A 36 -21.34 -13.48 9.74
C ALA A 36 -22.64 -13.82 9.00
N VAL A 37 -23.78 -13.32 9.49
CA VAL A 37 -25.09 -13.58 8.89
C VAL A 37 -25.64 -12.28 8.30
N LYS A 38 -25.71 -12.20 6.97
CA LYS A 38 -26.30 -11.05 6.26
C LYS A 38 -27.79 -11.28 6.06
N VAL A 39 -28.58 -10.39 6.65
CA VAL A 39 -30.05 -10.40 6.63
C VAL A 39 -30.55 -9.20 5.86
N PHE A 40 -31.29 -9.46 4.79
CA PHE A 40 -31.84 -8.44 3.91
C PHE A 40 -33.03 -7.72 4.55
N ASN A 41 -33.10 -6.40 4.43
CA ASN A 41 -34.15 -5.58 5.05
C ASN A 41 -35.40 -5.46 4.14
N SER A 42 -36.50 -4.89 4.65
CA SER A 42 -37.75 -4.71 3.89
C SER A 42 -37.57 -3.95 2.57
N ILE A 43 -36.70 -2.94 2.55
CA ILE A 43 -36.40 -2.13 1.35
C ILE A 43 -35.79 -2.98 0.24
N SER A 44 -34.95 -3.95 0.60
CA SER A 44 -34.30 -4.82 -0.38
C SER A 44 -35.30 -5.67 -1.19
N PHE A 45 -36.45 -6.02 -0.59
CA PHE A 45 -37.54 -6.77 -1.22
C PHE A 45 -38.40 -5.93 -2.17
N LEU A 46 -38.27 -4.60 -2.14
CA LEU A 46 -38.90 -3.73 -3.13
C LEU A 46 -38.18 -3.77 -4.48
N ARG A 47 -36.95 -4.31 -4.53
CA ARG A 47 -36.18 -4.44 -5.76
C ARG A 47 -36.74 -5.59 -6.62
N PRO A 48 -36.57 -5.54 -7.95
CA PRO A 48 -36.88 -6.68 -8.81
C PRO A 48 -36.21 -7.98 -8.34
N VAL A 49 -36.90 -9.12 -8.47
CA VAL A 49 -36.42 -10.42 -7.97
C VAL A 49 -35.09 -10.83 -8.61
N ASP A 50 -34.89 -10.53 -9.90
CA ASP A 50 -33.63 -10.74 -10.59
C ASP A 50 -32.48 -9.96 -9.93
N VAL A 51 -32.72 -8.72 -9.50
CA VAL A 51 -31.73 -7.89 -8.79
C VAL A 51 -31.43 -8.46 -7.40
N GLN A 52 -32.44 -8.96 -6.69
CA GLN A 52 -32.25 -9.58 -5.39
C GLN A 52 -31.39 -10.85 -5.47
N MET A 53 -31.58 -11.65 -6.53
CA MET A 53 -30.86 -12.92 -6.73
C MET A 53 -29.40 -12.74 -7.16
N ARG A 54 -29.01 -11.59 -7.72
CA ARG A 54 -27.64 -11.34 -8.24
C ARG A 54 -26.56 -11.61 -7.21
N GLU A 55 -26.69 -11.10 -5.99
CA GLU A 55 -25.67 -11.26 -4.95
C GLU A 55 -25.47 -12.74 -4.60
N PHE A 56 -26.55 -13.53 -4.59
CA PHE A 56 -26.48 -14.97 -4.33
C PHE A 56 -25.78 -15.72 -5.46
N GLU A 57 -26.11 -15.42 -6.73
CA GLU A 57 -25.50 -16.10 -7.87
C GLU A 57 -24.01 -15.73 -8.04
N VAL A 58 -23.65 -14.47 -7.80
CA VAL A 58 -22.26 -14.02 -7.75
C VAL A 58 -21.48 -14.78 -6.68
N LEU A 59 -21.96 -14.77 -5.43
CA LEU A 59 -21.24 -15.42 -4.32
C LEU A 59 -21.11 -16.93 -4.48
N LYS A 60 -22.03 -17.62 -5.16
CA LYS A 60 -21.92 -19.06 -5.44
C LYS A 60 -20.76 -19.41 -6.36
N LYS A 61 -20.36 -18.50 -7.26
CA LYS A 61 -19.24 -18.71 -8.18
C LYS A 61 -17.87 -18.43 -7.54
N LEU A 62 -17.86 -17.75 -6.40
CA LEU A 62 -16.63 -17.26 -5.78
C LEU A 62 -16.15 -18.19 -4.67
N ASN A 63 -14.93 -18.70 -4.83
CA ASN A 63 -14.24 -19.47 -3.79
C ASN A 63 -12.73 -19.23 -3.89
N HIS A 64 -12.22 -18.29 -3.09
CA HIS A 64 -10.80 -17.92 -3.09
C HIS A 64 -10.41 -17.33 -1.73
N LYS A 65 -9.13 -17.43 -1.35
CA LYS A 65 -8.65 -16.99 -0.03
C LYS A 65 -8.86 -15.49 0.23
N ASN A 66 -8.88 -14.68 -0.83
CA ASN A 66 -9.10 -13.22 -0.77
C ASN A 66 -10.55 -12.81 -1.05
N ILE A 67 -11.50 -13.74 -0.96
CA ILE A 67 -12.94 -13.48 -0.98
C ILE A 67 -13.52 -14.04 0.32
N VAL A 68 -14.40 -13.28 0.99
CA VAL A 68 -15.09 -13.78 2.19
C VAL A 68 -15.96 -14.98 1.79
N LYS A 69 -15.72 -16.13 2.43
CA LYS A 69 -16.36 -17.38 2.03
C LYS A 69 -17.85 -17.38 2.34
N LEU A 70 -18.67 -17.70 1.34
CA LEU A 70 -20.06 -18.08 1.54
C LEU A 70 -20.13 -19.55 2.01
N PHE A 71 -20.74 -19.80 3.17
CA PHE A 71 -20.94 -21.15 3.70
C PHE A 71 -22.30 -21.73 3.31
N ALA A 72 -23.36 -20.93 3.46
CA ALA A 72 -24.72 -21.39 3.21
C ALA A 72 -25.65 -20.24 2.86
N ILE A 73 -26.72 -20.59 2.16
CA ILE A 73 -27.89 -19.73 1.97
C ILE A 73 -29.04 -20.44 2.68
N GLU A 74 -29.61 -19.81 3.71
CA GLU A 74 -30.72 -20.38 4.48
C GLU A 74 -31.90 -19.40 4.52
N GLU A 75 -33.05 -19.85 5.04
CA GLU A 75 -34.21 -19.00 5.28
C GLU A 75 -34.35 -18.70 6.76
N GLU A 76 -34.65 -17.44 7.10
CA GLU A 76 -34.99 -17.05 8.45
C GLU A 76 -36.35 -17.66 8.85
N THR A 77 -36.44 -18.14 10.09
CA THR A 77 -37.52 -19.01 10.55
C THR A 77 -38.90 -18.34 10.48
N THR A 78 -38.96 -17.03 10.77
CA THR A 78 -40.22 -16.29 10.92
C THR A 78 -40.67 -15.65 9.60
N THR A 79 -39.75 -14.93 8.96
CA THR A 79 -39.99 -14.14 7.76
C THR A 79 -39.85 -14.95 6.47
N ARG A 80 -39.21 -16.13 6.54
CA ARG A 80 -38.85 -16.96 5.37
C ARG A 80 -37.94 -16.26 4.36
N HIS A 81 -37.36 -15.13 4.75
CA HIS A 81 -36.42 -14.40 3.92
C HIS A 81 -35.08 -15.14 3.85
N LYS A 82 -34.48 -15.17 2.65
CA LYS A 82 -33.14 -15.72 2.47
C LYS A 82 -32.12 -14.89 3.25
N VAL A 83 -31.13 -15.58 3.83
CA VAL A 83 -29.96 -14.98 4.50
C VAL A 83 -28.69 -15.61 3.96
N LEU A 84 -27.60 -14.85 3.98
CA LEU A 84 -26.27 -15.35 3.64
C LEU A 84 -25.52 -15.67 4.93
N VAL A 85 -25.02 -16.90 5.04
CA VAL A 85 -24.11 -17.31 6.12
C VAL A 85 -22.70 -17.31 5.57
N MET A 86 -21.85 -16.44 6.11
CA MET A 86 -20.52 -16.15 5.60
C MET A 86 -19.46 -16.34 6.69
N GLU A 87 -18.21 -16.43 6.26
CA GLU A 87 -17.05 -16.37 7.16
C GLU A 87 -17.10 -15.13 8.05
N PHE A 88 -16.86 -15.32 9.35
CA PHE A 88 -16.73 -14.22 10.30
C PHE A 88 -15.27 -13.74 10.33
N CYS A 89 -15.06 -12.46 10.05
CA CYS A 89 -13.74 -11.81 10.12
C CYS A 89 -13.65 -10.96 11.40
N PRO A 90 -13.03 -11.46 12.49
CA PRO A 90 -13.07 -10.81 13.80
C PRO A 90 -12.26 -9.51 13.87
N CYS A 91 -11.30 -9.30 12.97
CA CYS A 91 -10.41 -8.13 12.98
C CYS A 91 -10.99 -6.90 12.25
N GLY A 92 -12.27 -6.94 11.88
CA GLY A 92 -12.94 -5.84 11.18
C GLY A 92 -12.49 -5.72 9.73
N SER A 93 -12.53 -4.49 9.21
CA SER A 93 -12.15 -4.18 7.82
C SER A 93 -10.89 -3.34 7.75
N LEU A 94 -10.35 -3.17 6.54
CA LEU A 94 -9.25 -2.25 6.28
C LEU A 94 -9.61 -0.82 6.71
N TYR A 95 -10.90 -0.43 6.63
CA TYR A 95 -11.35 0.84 7.20
C TYR A 95 -11.07 0.91 8.71
N THR A 96 -11.41 -0.13 9.47
CA THR A 96 -11.12 -0.19 10.91
C THR A 96 -9.62 -0.01 11.19
N VAL A 97 -8.76 -0.63 10.38
CA VAL A 97 -7.30 -0.50 10.50
C VAL A 97 -6.83 0.93 10.18
N LEU A 98 -7.37 1.57 9.14
CA LEU A 98 -7.03 2.94 8.76
C LEU A 98 -7.55 3.99 9.76
N GLU A 99 -8.59 3.67 10.52
CA GLU A 99 -9.10 4.54 11.59
C GLU A 99 -8.19 4.56 12.82
N GLU A 100 -7.26 3.60 12.97
CA GLU A 100 -6.28 3.61 14.05
C GLU A 100 -5.33 4.81 13.92
N PRO A 101 -5.12 5.62 14.98
CA PRO A 101 -4.26 6.80 14.90
C PRO A 101 -2.83 6.54 14.45
N SER A 102 -2.29 5.34 14.68
CA SER A 102 -0.98 4.91 14.18
C SER A 102 -0.87 4.90 12.65
N ASN A 103 -2.00 4.73 11.96
CA ASN A 103 -2.11 4.65 10.50
C ASN A 103 -2.65 5.95 9.87
N ALA A 104 -2.78 7.02 10.66
CA ALA A 104 -3.31 8.31 10.20
C ALA A 104 -2.52 8.95 9.03
N PHE A 105 -1.27 8.52 8.83
CA PHE A 105 -0.39 8.94 7.73
C PHE A 105 0.02 7.78 6.82
N GLY A 106 -0.82 6.74 6.74
CA GLY A 106 -0.59 5.56 5.92
C GLY A 106 -0.15 4.34 6.73
N LEU A 107 -0.38 3.16 6.15
CA LEU A 107 0.02 1.88 6.73
C LEU A 107 1.54 1.72 6.77
N PRO A 108 2.08 0.90 7.67
CA PRO A 108 3.43 0.36 7.53
C PRO A 108 3.60 -0.31 6.15
N GLU A 109 4.78 -0.14 5.54
CA GLU A 109 5.05 -0.64 4.19
C GLU A 109 4.86 -2.16 4.03
N SER A 110 5.17 -2.93 5.07
CA SER A 110 4.91 -4.38 5.11
C SER A 110 3.41 -4.70 5.00
N GLU A 111 2.57 -4.00 5.77
CA GLU A 111 1.13 -4.18 5.75
C GLU A 111 0.51 -3.69 4.43
N PHE A 112 1.03 -2.59 3.88
CA PHE A 112 0.61 -2.09 2.57
C PHE A 112 0.85 -3.11 1.45
N LEU A 113 2.01 -3.79 1.44
CA LEU A 113 2.28 -4.85 0.45
C LEU A 113 1.34 -6.04 0.59
N ILE A 114 0.92 -6.38 1.82
CA ILE A 114 -0.08 -7.43 2.07
C ILE A 114 -1.44 -7.00 1.51
N VAL A 115 -1.88 -5.75 1.77
CA VAL A 115 -3.12 -5.20 1.20
C VAL A 115 -3.06 -5.23 -0.33
N LEU A 116 -1.95 -4.76 -0.93
CA LEU A 116 -1.75 -4.76 -2.38
C LEU A 116 -1.89 -6.18 -2.94
N ARG A 117 -1.15 -7.15 -2.38
CA ARG A 117 -1.19 -8.57 -2.79
C ARG A 117 -2.59 -9.14 -2.74
N ASP A 118 -3.27 -8.97 -1.62
CA ASP A 118 -4.52 -9.65 -1.35
C ASP A 118 -5.69 -9.02 -2.11
N VAL A 119 -5.72 -7.68 -2.23
CA VAL A 119 -6.72 -6.98 -3.05
C VAL A 119 -6.52 -7.33 -4.53
N VAL A 120 -5.29 -7.29 -5.05
CA VAL A 120 -5.00 -7.66 -6.44
C VAL A 120 -5.41 -9.10 -6.73
N ALA A 121 -5.08 -10.05 -5.85
CA ALA A 121 -5.45 -11.45 -6.03
C ALA A 121 -6.97 -11.69 -5.95
N GLY A 122 -7.66 -11.01 -5.02
CA GLY A 122 -9.13 -11.04 -4.94
C GLY A 122 -9.78 -10.49 -6.21
N MET A 123 -9.26 -9.37 -6.73
CA MET A 123 -9.76 -8.74 -7.95
C MET A 123 -9.51 -9.55 -9.21
N ASN A 124 -8.34 -10.18 -9.31
CA ASN A 124 -8.06 -11.10 -10.42
C ASN A 124 -9.03 -12.28 -10.41
N HIS A 125 -9.30 -12.86 -9.23
CA HIS A 125 -10.29 -13.93 -9.10
C HIS A 125 -11.71 -13.49 -9.51
N LEU A 126 -12.11 -12.26 -9.20
CA LEU A 126 -13.39 -11.70 -9.68
C LEU A 126 -13.41 -11.58 -11.21
N ARG A 127 -12.33 -11.08 -11.80
CA ARG A 127 -12.19 -10.93 -13.25
C ARG A 127 -12.23 -12.27 -13.98
N GLU A 128 -11.53 -13.28 -13.49
CA GLU A 128 -11.53 -14.65 -14.04
C GLU A 128 -12.93 -15.29 -14.05
N ASN A 129 -13.83 -14.81 -13.16
CA ASN A 129 -15.22 -15.27 -13.08
C ASN A 129 -16.22 -14.29 -13.74
N GLY A 130 -15.74 -13.28 -14.48
CA GLY A 130 -16.59 -12.30 -15.18
C GLY A 130 -17.40 -11.39 -14.24
N ILE A 131 -16.92 -11.14 -13.02
CA ILE A 131 -17.63 -10.38 -11.99
C ILE A 131 -16.97 -9.01 -11.79
N VAL A 132 -17.78 -7.95 -11.80
CA VAL A 132 -17.38 -6.58 -11.42
C VAL A 132 -18.07 -6.21 -10.12
N HIS A 133 -17.31 -5.72 -9.14
CA HIS A 133 -17.77 -5.51 -7.77
C HIS A 133 -18.52 -4.18 -7.59
N ARG A 134 -17.97 -3.08 -8.10
CA ARG A 134 -18.53 -1.72 -8.13
C ARG A 134 -18.69 -0.98 -6.79
N ASP A 135 -18.16 -1.52 -5.71
CA ASP A 135 -18.14 -0.85 -4.39
C ASP A 135 -16.92 -1.27 -3.58
N ILE A 136 -15.76 -1.32 -4.24
CA ILE A 136 -14.49 -1.60 -3.56
C ILE A 136 -14.11 -0.37 -2.74
N LYS A 137 -13.90 -0.57 -1.45
CA LYS A 137 -13.51 0.46 -0.51
C LYS A 137 -12.91 -0.20 0.74
N PRO A 138 -12.17 0.52 1.58
CA PRO A 138 -11.61 -0.05 2.82
C PRO A 138 -12.65 -0.76 3.71
N GLY A 139 -13.91 -0.29 3.73
CA GLY A 139 -14.98 -0.90 4.50
C GLY A 139 -15.42 -2.29 4.02
N ASN A 140 -15.19 -2.61 2.73
CA ASN A 140 -15.55 -3.88 2.10
C ASN A 140 -14.35 -4.82 1.90
N ILE A 141 -13.21 -4.50 2.52
CA ILE A 141 -12.01 -5.31 2.52
C ILE A 141 -11.80 -5.80 3.95
N MET A 142 -12.25 -7.02 4.25
CA MET A 142 -12.18 -7.61 5.58
C MET A 142 -10.76 -8.06 5.91
N ARG A 143 -10.41 -8.02 7.20
CA ARG A 143 -9.12 -8.51 7.70
C ARG A 143 -9.33 -9.75 8.56
N VAL A 144 -8.49 -10.76 8.33
CA VAL A 144 -8.30 -11.90 9.24
C VAL A 144 -6.81 -12.08 9.53
N ILE A 145 -6.48 -12.80 10.60
CA ILE A 145 -5.11 -13.19 10.91
C ILE A 145 -4.87 -14.59 10.37
N GLY A 146 -3.86 -14.75 9.52
CA GLY A 146 -3.40 -16.03 9.00
C GLY A 146 -2.72 -16.88 10.07
N GLU A 147 -2.46 -18.15 9.75
CA GLU A 147 -1.83 -19.10 10.67
C GLU A 147 -0.40 -18.69 11.06
N ASP A 148 0.27 -17.92 10.21
CA ASP A 148 1.61 -17.37 10.42
C ASP A 148 1.60 -16.02 11.18
N GLY A 149 0.42 -15.54 11.58
CA GLY A 149 0.24 -14.26 12.26
C GLY A 149 0.19 -13.04 11.33
N GLN A 150 0.36 -13.21 10.01
CA GLN A 150 0.22 -12.12 9.05
C GLN A 150 -1.25 -11.82 8.77
N SER A 151 -1.55 -10.58 8.39
CA SER A 151 -2.89 -10.25 7.90
C SER A 151 -3.19 -10.97 6.58
N VAL A 152 -4.45 -11.36 6.40
CA VAL A 152 -5.01 -11.77 5.11
C VAL A 152 -6.25 -10.92 4.86
N TYR A 153 -6.26 -10.21 3.73
CA TYR A 153 -7.39 -9.36 3.35
C TYR A 153 -8.33 -10.07 2.37
N LYS A 154 -9.64 -9.82 2.54
CA LYS A 154 -10.71 -10.48 1.77
C LYS A 154 -11.78 -9.51 1.31
N LEU A 155 -12.17 -9.57 0.05
CA LEU A 155 -13.28 -8.78 -0.49
C LEU A 155 -14.63 -9.35 -0.04
N THR A 156 -15.59 -8.46 0.23
CA THR A 156 -16.96 -8.80 0.61
C THR A 156 -17.95 -7.75 0.14
N ASP A 157 -19.24 -7.98 0.41
CA ASP A 157 -20.36 -7.10 0.09
C ASP A 157 -20.60 -6.92 -1.42
N PHE A 158 -20.96 -8.03 -2.06
CA PHE A 158 -21.29 -8.11 -3.49
C PHE A 158 -22.71 -7.62 -3.81
N GLY A 159 -23.35 -6.84 -2.93
CA GLY A 159 -24.69 -6.29 -3.15
C GLY A 159 -24.76 -5.34 -4.35
N ALA A 160 -23.63 -4.74 -4.72
CA ALA A 160 -23.44 -3.95 -5.92
C ALA A 160 -22.85 -4.75 -7.07
N ALA A 161 -22.49 -6.02 -6.93
CA ALA A 161 -21.79 -6.76 -7.97
C ALA A 161 -22.70 -7.13 -9.16
N ARG A 162 -22.07 -7.39 -10.30
CA ARG A 162 -22.75 -7.85 -11.52
C ARG A 162 -21.80 -8.69 -12.38
N GLU A 163 -22.36 -9.69 -13.05
CA GLU A 163 -21.68 -10.40 -14.13
C GLU A 163 -21.68 -9.54 -15.39
N LEU A 164 -20.50 -9.36 -15.97
CA LEU A 164 -20.30 -8.62 -17.22
C LEU A 164 -19.35 -9.42 -18.10
N GLU A 165 -19.70 -9.52 -19.38
CA GLU A 165 -18.72 -9.88 -20.40
C GLU A 165 -17.70 -8.73 -20.55
N ASP A 166 -16.51 -9.03 -21.06
CA ASP A 166 -15.34 -8.14 -21.01
C ASP A 166 -15.55 -6.74 -21.62
N ASP A 167 -16.44 -6.64 -22.61
CA ASP A 167 -16.82 -5.38 -23.29
C ASP A 167 -18.22 -4.87 -22.92
N GLU A 168 -18.92 -5.52 -21.99
CA GLU A 168 -20.29 -5.18 -21.61
C GLU A 168 -20.32 -3.95 -20.69
N GLN A 169 -21.18 -2.98 -21.02
CA GLN A 169 -21.34 -1.75 -20.25
C GLN A 169 -22.73 -1.65 -19.58
N PHE A 170 -22.83 -1.00 -18.41
CA PHE A 170 -24.05 -0.97 -17.59
C PHE A 170 -24.50 0.44 -17.14
N VAL A 171 -25.67 0.49 -16.48
CA VAL A 171 -26.46 1.72 -16.20
C VAL A 171 -26.86 1.88 -14.70
N SER A 172 -26.78 0.84 -13.86
CA SER A 172 -27.26 0.86 -12.46
C SER A 172 -26.33 1.58 -11.47
N LEU A 173 -26.90 2.25 -10.45
CA LEU A 173 -26.18 3.11 -9.49
C LEU A 173 -26.00 2.45 -8.11
N TYR A 174 -24.74 2.24 -7.71
CA TYR A 174 -24.32 1.77 -6.38
C TYR A 174 -22.93 2.34 -6.06
N GLY A 175 -22.59 2.50 -4.77
CA GLY A 175 -21.23 2.74 -4.31
C GLY A 175 -21.09 3.84 -3.25
N THR A 176 -19.88 4.03 -2.75
CA THR A 176 -19.54 5.00 -1.69
C THR A 176 -18.84 6.22 -2.28
N GLU A 177 -19.41 7.41 -2.04
CA GLU A 177 -19.12 8.67 -2.75
C GLU A 177 -17.63 8.95 -2.97
N GLU A 178 -16.79 8.68 -1.97
CA GLU A 178 -15.36 8.99 -1.97
C GLU A 178 -14.52 8.07 -2.89
N TYR A 179 -15.02 6.89 -3.24
CA TYR A 179 -14.29 5.85 -3.98
C TYR A 179 -14.88 5.59 -5.38
N LEU A 180 -15.93 6.32 -5.76
CA LEU A 180 -16.62 6.14 -7.02
C LEU A 180 -15.85 6.73 -8.20
N HIS A 181 -15.86 6.01 -9.32
CA HIS A 181 -15.41 6.52 -10.62
C HIS A 181 -16.13 7.82 -10.99
N PRO A 182 -15.49 8.82 -11.63
CA PRO A 182 -16.07 10.13 -11.93
C PRO A 182 -17.41 10.05 -12.66
N ASP A 183 -17.47 9.24 -13.71
CA ASP A 183 -18.69 9.11 -14.50
C ASP A 183 -19.83 8.41 -13.68
N MET A 184 -19.50 7.52 -12.73
CA MET A 184 -20.50 6.93 -11.80
C MET A 184 -20.94 7.96 -10.74
N TYR A 185 -20.02 8.80 -10.26
CA TYR A 185 -20.28 9.85 -9.29
C TYR A 185 -21.26 10.88 -9.86
N GLU A 186 -21.07 11.33 -11.11
CA GLU A 186 -21.98 12.28 -11.76
C GLU A 186 -23.43 11.79 -11.74
N ARG A 187 -23.62 10.51 -12.02
CA ARG A 187 -24.94 9.92 -12.12
C ARG A 187 -25.53 9.55 -10.76
N ALA A 188 -24.74 8.95 -9.87
CA ALA A 188 -25.20 8.46 -8.57
C ALA A 188 -25.40 9.59 -7.56
N VAL A 189 -24.53 10.60 -7.60
CA VAL A 189 -24.47 11.65 -6.59
C VAL A 189 -25.10 12.94 -7.10
N LEU A 190 -24.77 13.38 -8.32
CA LEU A 190 -25.35 14.61 -8.90
C LEU A 190 -26.69 14.38 -9.61
N ARG A 191 -27.11 13.12 -9.79
CA ARG A 191 -28.37 12.72 -10.45
C ARG A 191 -28.56 13.34 -11.84
N LYS A 192 -27.46 13.57 -12.57
CA LYS A 192 -27.53 14.05 -13.94
C LYS A 192 -27.79 12.90 -14.91
N GLU A 193 -28.65 13.14 -15.89
CA GLU A 193 -28.86 12.19 -16.98
C GLU A 193 -27.66 12.23 -17.92
N HIS A 194 -26.84 11.18 -17.88
CA HIS A 194 -25.72 11.00 -18.80
C HIS A 194 -25.79 9.60 -19.42
N GLN A 195 -25.59 9.52 -20.74
CA GLN A 195 -25.72 8.28 -21.53
C GLN A 195 -24.45 7.43 -21.55
N LYS A 196 -23.34 7.87 -20.92
CA LYS A 196 -22.13 7.06 -20.82
C LYS A 196 -22.44 5.80 -20.02
N LYS A 197 -22.17 4.65 -20.64
CA LYS A 197 -22.20 3.37 -19.96
C LYS A 197 -20.81 3.09 -19.39
N TYR A 198 -20.76 2.37 -18.28
CA TYR A 198 -19.52 2.09 -17.55
C TYR A 198 -19.09 0.64 -17.77
N GLY A 199 -17.79 0.41 -17.97
CA GLY A 199 -17.20 -0.93 -18.07
C GLY A 199 -16.58 -1.40 -16.76
N ALA A 200 -15.80 -2.49 -16.82
CA ALA A 200 -15.14 -3.07 -15.65
C ALA A 200 -14.09 -2.13 -15.00
N THR A 201 -13.60 -1.11 -15.71
CA THR A 201 -12.57 -0.16 -15.25
C THR A 201 -12.99 0.69 -14.04
N VAL A 202 -14.29 0.73 -13.70
CA VAL A 202 -14.76 1.42 -12.48
C VAL A 202 -14.13 0.87 -11.20
N ASP A 203 -13.86 -0.44 -11.16
CA ASP A 203 -13.22 -1.07 -10.01
C ASP A 203 -11.75 -0.64 -9.89
N LEU A 204 -11.07 -0.37 -11.01
CA LEU A 204 -9.68 0.12 -11.01
C LEU A 204 -9.58 1.50 -10.34
N TRP A 205 -10.54 2.39 -10.59
CA TRP A 205 -10.59 3.68 -9.90
C TRP A 205 -10.79 3.50 -8.39
N SER A 206 -11.77 2.68 -7.99
CA SER A 206 -12.05 2.41 -6.58
C SER A 206 -10.86 1.79 -5.84
N ILE A 207 -10.14 0.89 -6.51
CA ILE A 207 -8.87 0.32 -6.03
C ILE A 207 -7.79 1.40 -5.91
N GLY A 208 -7.64 2.26 -6.92
CA GLY A 208 -6.66 3.36 -6.90
C GLY A 208 -6.88 4.32 -5.74
N VAL A 209 -8.13 4.72 -5.49
CA VAL A 209 -8.47 5.56 -4.33
C VAL A 209 -8.18 4.81 -3.02
N THR A 210 -8.50 3.53 -2.96
CA THR A 210 -8.24 2.67 -1.79
C THR A 210 -6.76 2.54 -1.49
N PHE A 211 -5.92 2.29 -2.49
CA PHE A 211 -4.47 2.19 -2.33
C PHE A 211 -3.84 3.52 -1.96
N TYR A 212 -4.29 4.64 -2.54
CA TYR A 212 -3.82 5.96 -2.11
C TYR A 212 -4.17 6.22 -0.63
N HIS A 213 -5.41 5.90 -0.22
CA HIS A 213 -5.84 6.05 1.17
C HIS A 213 -5.01 5.17 2.12
N ALA A 214 -4.76 3.91 1.76
CA ALA A 214 -3.92 3.02 2.55
C ALA A 214 -2.45 3.48 2.63
N ALA A 215 -1.91 4.07 1.56
CA ALA A 215 -0.54 4.56 1.50
C ALA A 215 -0.30 5.88 2.25
N THR A 216 -1.34 6.70 2.44
CA THR A 216 -1.19 8.08 2.93
C THR A 216 -2.05 8.41 4.16
N GLY A 217 -3.02 7.56 4.51
CA GLY A 217 -4.01 7.84 5.55
C GLY A 217 -5.02 8.94 5.17
N SER A 218 -4.98 9.43 3.93
CA SER A 218 -5.85 10.48 3.42
C SER A 218 -6.45 10.13 2.08
N LEU A 219 -7.64 10.65 1.77
CA LEU A 219 -8.23 10.53 0.44
C LEU A 219 -7.44 11.36 -0.60
N PRO A 220 -7.31 10.88 -1.85
CA PRO A 220 -6.57 11.57 -2.91
C PRO A 220 -7.23 12.86 -3.38
N PHE A 221 -8.56 12.93 -3.37
CA PHE A 221 -9.33 14.06 -3.88
C PHE A 221 -10.12 14.69 -2.74
N ARG A 222 -9.77 15.94 -2.38
CA ARG A 222 -10.32 16.60 -1.19
C ARG A 222 -10.72 18.05 -1.49
N PRO A 223 -12.02 18.35 -1.60
CA PRO A 223 -12.48 19.73 -1.52
C PRO A 223 -12.32 20.25 -0.08
N PHE A 224 -12.23 21.57 0.08
CA PHE A 224 -11.91 22.20 1.37
C PHE A 224 -12.92 21.83 2.48
N GLU A 225 -14.21 21.85 2.16
CA GLU A 225 -15.29 21.55 3.12
C GLU A 225 -15.51 20.03 3.35
N GLY A 226 -14.77 19.20 2.63
CA GLY A 226 -14.88 17.75 2.66
C GLY A 226 -15.75 17.17 1.53
N PRO A 227 -15.45 15.93 1.08
CA PRO A 227 -15.99 15.35 -0.17
C PRO A 227 -17.52 15.23 -0.18
N ARG A 228 -18.13 14.96 0.99
CA ARG A 228 -19.59 14.83 1.12
C ARG A 228 -20.33 16.16 1.17
N ARG A 229 -19.67 17.22 1.63
CA ARG A 229 -20.29 18.55 1.79
C ARG A 229 -20.27 19.35 0.50
N ASN A 230 -19.19 19.24 -0.27
CA ASN A 230 -19.03 19.99 -1.52
C ASN A 230 -18.93 19.05 -2.73
N LYS A 231 -20.08 18.54 -3.15
CA LYS A 231 -20.21 17.50 -4.17
C LYS A 231 -19.85 18.03 -5.57
N GLU A 232 -20.13 19.30 -5.82
CA GLU A 232 -19.85 19.98 -7.07
C GLU A 232 -18.35 20.20 -7.25
N VAL A 233 -17.63 20.67 -6.22
CA VAL A 233 -16.17 20.80 -6.28
C VAL A 233 -15.51 19.43 -6.32
N MET A 234 -16.02 18.45 -5.57
CA MET A 234 -15.54 17.06 -5.67
C MET A 234 -15.63 16.56 -7.10
N TYR A 235 -16.77 16.75 -7.77
CA TYR A 235 -16.95 16.37 -9.17
C TYR A 235 -15.98 17.10 -10.10
N LYS A 236 -15.78 18.42 -9.91
CA LYS A 236 -14.78 19.21 -10.67
C LYS A 236 -13.36 18.68 -10.48
N ILE A 237 -12.99 18.25 -9.28
CA ILE A 237 -11.67 17.66 -9.01
C ILE A 237 -11.56 16.34 -9.78
N ILE A 238 -12.45 15.39 -9.57
CA ILE A 238 -12.27 14.04 -10.12
C ILE A 238 -12.39 13.97 -11.65
N THR A 239 -13.08 14.94 -12.29
CA THR A 239 -13.17 15.05 -13.76
C THR A 239 -12.15 15.98 -14.38
N GLY A 240 -11.77 17.07 -13.70
CA GLY A 240 -10.79 18.05 -14.17
C GLY A 240 -9.34 17.71 -13.84
N LYS A 241 -9.11 16.51 -13.29
CA LYS A 241 -7.78 16.02 -12.93
C LYS A 241 -6.90 15.86 -14.17
N PRO A 242 -5.70 16.45 -14.20
CA PRO A 242 -4.75 16.19 -15.28
C PRO A 242 -4.27 14.74 -15.25
N SER A 243 -4.07 14.14 -16.42
CA SER A 243 -3.47 12.80 -16.54
C SER A 243 -2.12 12.75 -15.82
N GLY A 244 -1.85 11.63 -15.14
CA GLY A 244 -0.66 11.46 -14.32
C GLY A 244 -0.79 11.96 -12.87
N ALA A 245 -1.66 12.92 -12.58
CA ALA A 245 -1.85 13.38 -11.20
C ALA A 245 -2.59 12.32 -10.38
N ILE A 246 -2.12 12.08 -9.15
CA ILE A 246 -2.66 11.06 -8.23
C ILE A 246 -3.45 11.67 -7.07
N SER A 247 -3.36 12.99 -6.85
CA SER A 247 -4.15 13.70 -5.86
C SER A 247 -4.47 15.13 -6.27
N GLY A 248 -5.61 15.64 -5.80
CA GLY A 248 -6.09 17.00 -5.99
C GLY A 248 -6.71 17.54 -4.72
N ILE A 249 -6.10 18.55 -4.10
CA ILE A 249 -6.50 19.07 -2.79
C ILE A 249 -6.81 20.56 -2.89
N GLN A 250 -7.94 20.97 -2.34
CA GLN A 250 -8.29 22.36 -2.18
C GLN A 250 -8.02 22.80 -0.73
N LYS A 251 -7.03 23.68 -0.53
CA LYS A 251 -6.57 24.09 0.82
C LYS A 251 -7.38 25.22 1.46
N ALA A 252 -8.13 25.99 0.68
CA ALA A 252 -8.91 27.11 1.14
C ALA A 252 -10.29 27.11 0.48
N GLU A 253 -11.29 27.68 1.16
CA GLU A 253 -12.63 27.84 0.62
C GLU A 253 -12.58 28.59 -0.72
N ASN A 254 -13.17 28.00 -1.76
CA ASN A 254 -13.14 28.52 -3.14
C ASN A 254 -11.74 28.76 -3.73
N GLY A 255 -10.68 28.24 -3.10
CA GLY A 255 -9.30 28.31 -3.58
C GLY A 255 -9.02 27.39 -4.76
N PRO A 256 -7.82 27.48 -5.37
CA PRO A 256 -7.40 26.58 -6.45
C PRO A 256 -7.27 25.14 -5.96
N ILE A 257 -7.34 24.20 -6.91
CA ILE A 257 -7.03 22.79 -6.67
C ILE A 257 -5.52 22.61 -6.88
N GLU A 258 -4.83 22.13 -5.85
CA GLU A 258 -3.42 21.76 -5.94
C GLU A 258 -3.29 20.30 -6.39
N TRP A 259 -2.78 20.12 -7.59
CA TRP A 259 -2.50 18.80 -8.16
C TRP A 259 -1.11 18.31 -7.76
N SER A 260 -0.99 17.02 -7.44
CA SER A 260 0.29 16.36 -7.21
C SER A 260 0.42 15.07 -8.01
N TRP A 261 1.63 14.81 -8.47
CA TRP A 261 2.08 13.60 -9.16
C TRP A 261 2.92 12.69 -8.26
N GLU A 262 3.14 13.10 -7.02
CA GLU A 262 3.94 12.36 -6.04
C GLU A 262 3.16 12.15 -4.74
N MET A 263 3.59 11.14 -3.99
CA MET A 263 3.12 10.91 -2.62
C MET A 263 3.51 12.09 -1.70
N PRO A 264 2.69 12.43 -0.69
CA PRO A 264 3.05 13.45 0.28
C PRO A 264 4.27 13.02 1.11
N VAL A 265 5.02 14.00 1.64
CA VAL A 265 6.22 13.74 2.46
C VAL A 265 5.89 12.92 3.72
N SER A 266 4.69 13.06 4.26
CA SER A 266 4.20 12.29 5.40
C SER A 266 3.95 10.80 5.12
N CYS A 267 3.92 10.37 3.84
CA CYS A 267 3.77 8.97 3.43
C CYS A 267 4.80 8.06 4.11
N SER A 268 4.35 6.92 4.62
CA SER A 268 5.16 5.93 5.32
C SER A 268 5.95 5.00 4.39
N LEU A 269 5.62 4.93 3.11
CA LEU A 269 6.24 4.02 2.16
C LEU A 269 7.63 4.51 1.75
N SER A 270 8.59 3.59 1.58
CA SER A 270 9.92 3.94 1.09
C SER A 270 9.88 4.60 -0.28
N LYS A 271 10.84 5.49 -0.60
CA LYS A 271 10.92 6.10 -1.94
C LYS A 271 11.07 5.04 -3.04
N GLY A 272 11.71 3.90 -2.72
CA GLY A 272 11.83 2.74 -3.61
C GLY A 272 10.46 2.20 -4.03
N LEU A 273 9.53 2.00 -3.08
CA LEU A 273 8.18 1.56 -3.40
C LEU A 273 7.34 2.66 -4.05
N GLN A 274 7.47 3.92 -3.60
CA GLN A 274 6.72 5.04 -4.17
C GLN A 274 6.95 5.19 -5.68
N VAL A 275 8.19 5.00 -6.15
CA VAL A 275 8.55 5.06 -7.58
C VAL A 275 7.85 3.97 -8.39
N LEU A 276 7.59 2.80 -7.80
CA LEU A 276 6.88 1.70 -8.44
C LEU A 276 5.35 1.87 -8.37
N LEU A 277 4.84 2.39 -7.26
CA LEU A 277 3.39 2.51 -7.01
C LEU A 277 2.75 3.72 -7.71
N THR A 278 3.46 4.85 -7.79
CA THR A 278 2.92 6.10 -8.35
C THR A 278 2.46 5.93 -9.81
N PRO A 279 3.22 5.26 -10.70
CA PRO A 279 2.75 4.98 -12.06
C PRO A 279 1.47 4.14 -12.07
N VAL A 280 1.35 3.13 -11.21
CA VAL A 280 0.12 2.32 -11.11
C VAL A 280 -1.07 3.20 -10.76
N LEU A 281 -0.95 4.01 -9.70
CA LEU A 281 -2.03 4.92 -9.27
C LEU A 281 -2.40 5.93 -10.35
N ALA A 282 -1.42 6.53 -11.00
CA ALA A 282 -1.62 7.54 -12.04
C ALA A 282 -2.43 7.01 -13.23
N ASN A 283 -2.27 5.74 -13.58
CA ASN A 283 -2.93 5.13 -14.74
C ASN A 283 -4.28 4.47 -14.43
N ILE A 284 -4.55 4.08 -13.18
CA ILE A 284 -5.86 3.56 -12.77
C ILE A 284 -6.79 4.64 -12.20
N LEU A 285 -6.24 5.75 -11.72
CA LEU A 285 -6.98 6.98 -11.44
C LEU A 285 -7.10 7.82 -12.72
N GLU A 286 -7.61 7.23 -13.79
CA GLU A 286 -7.81 7.91 -15.08
C GLU A 286 -9.27 7.77 -15.50
N ALA A 287 -9.93 8.91 -15.74
CA ALA A 287 -11.34 8.97 -16.10
C ALA A 287 -11.55 8.73 -17.61
N ASP A 288 -10.51 9.05 -18.40
CA ASP A 288 -10.48 8.84 -19.83
C ASP A 288 -10.17 7.36 -20.15
N GLN A 289 -11.17 6.63 -20.66
CA GLN A 289 -11.06 5.19 -20.92
C GLN A 289 -9.96 4.83 -21.92
N GLU A 290 -9.61 5.73 -22.84
CA GLU A 290 -8.54 5.47 -23.82
C GLU A 290 -7.14 5.57 -23.21
N LYS A 291 -7.01 6.31 -22.10
CA LYS A 291 -5.73 6.50 -21.38
C LYS A 291 -5.60 5.61 -20.14
N CYS A 292 -6.74 5.18 -19.59
CA CYS A 292 -6.80 4.32 -18.42
C CYS A 292 -6.19 2.94 -18.75
N TRP A 293 -5.49 2.34 -17.79
CA TRP A 293 -5.03 0.96 -17.94
C TRP A 293 -6.19 -0.03 -17.97
N GLY A 294 -6.03 -1.07 -18.78
CA GLY A 294 -6.84 -2.28 -18.67
C GLY A 294 -6.39 -3.18 -17.50
N PHE A 295 -7.21 -4.18 -17.19
CA PHE A 295 -6.92 -5.13 -16.11
C PHE A 295 -5.64 -5.93 -16.33
N ASP A 296 -5.37 -6.40 -17.55
CA ASP A 296 -4.17 -7.18 -17.84
C ASP A 296 -2.89 -6.41 -17.51
N GLN A 297 -2.84 -5.14 -17.89
CA GLN A 297 -1.72 -4.26 -17.58
C GLN A 297 -1.64 -3.98 -16.08
N PHE A 298 -2.77 -3.67 -15.43
CA PHE A 298 -2.81 -3.47 -13.98
C PHE A 298 -2.29 -4.70 -13.21
N PHE A 299 -2.72 -5.91 -13.58
CA PHE A 299 -2.28 -7.15 -12.94
C PHE A 299 -0.80 -7.44 -13.23
N ALA A 300 -0.33 -7.23 -14.45
CA ALA A 300 1.08 -7.42 -14.79
C ALA A 300 1.99 -6.47 -13.98
N GLU A 301 1.65 -5.19 -13.92
CA GLU A 301 2.46 -4.15 -13.25
C GLU A 301 2.44 -4.31 -11.73
N THR A 302 1.28 -4.62 -11.13
CA THR A 302 1.21 -4.89 -9.68
C THR A 302 1.90 -6.21 -9.31
N SER A 303 1.79 -7.23 -10.16
CA SER A 303 2.53 -8.48 -10.01
C SER A 303 4.04 -8.25 -10.09
N ASP A 304 4.53 -7.42 -10.99
CA ASP A 304 5.96 -7.04 -11.06
C ASP A 304 6.45 -6.48 -9.73
N VAL A 305 5.69 -5.58 -9.10
CA VAL A 305 6.03 -5.02 -7.78
C VAL A 305 6.08 -6.11 -6.70
N LEU A 306 5.09 -7.00 -6.67
CA LEU A 306 4.94 -8.04 -5.65
C LEU A 306 5.95 -9.18 -5.75
N HIS A 307 6.54 -9.42 -6.93
CA HIS A 307 7.55 -10.47 -7.14
C HIS A 307 8.98 -10.01 -6.86
N ARG A 308 9.19 -8.73 -6.54
CA ARG A 308 10.50 -8.20 -6.16
C ARG A 308 10.85 -8.53 -4.72
N ILE A 309 12.11 -8.88 -4.49
CA ILE A 309 12.70 -8.91 -3.15
C ILE A 309 13.17 -7.52 -2.75
N ILE A 310 13.29 -7.29 -1.45
CA ILE A 310 13.76 -6.02 -0.88
C ILE A 310 15.19 -6.20 -0.39
N ILE A 311 16.09 -5.32 -0.84
CA ILE A 311 17.45 -5.20 -0.33
C ILE A 311 17.59 -3.84 0.36
N HIS A 312 17.97 -3.87 1.63
CA HIS A 312 18.15 -2.68 2.44
C HIS A 312 19.57 -2.15 2.24
N ILE A 313 19.67 -0.89 1.84
CA ILE A 313 20.95 -0.19 1.72
C ILE A 313 20.94 1.09 2.53
N PHE A 314 22.09 1.47 3.08
CA PHE A 314 22.26 2.73 3.79
C PHE A 314 23.40 3.54 3.16
N SER A 315 23.09 4.72 2.64
CA SER A 315 24.07 5.65 2.10
C SER A 315 24.74 6.41 3.25
N LEU A 316 26.00 6.05 3.54
CA LEU A 316 26.68 6.56 4.74
C LEU A 316 26.97 8.06 4.65
N GLN A 317 27.30 8.55 3.44
CA GLN A 317 27.59 9.98 3.23
C GLN A 317 26.32 10.83 3.21
N GLN A 318 25.19 10.28 2.73
CA GLN A 318 23.93 11.00 2.66
C GLN A 318 23.12 10.89 3.95
N MET A 319 23.43 9.91 4.80
CA MET A 319 22.64 9.55 5.99
C MET A 319 21.20 9.18 5.63
N THR A 320 21.03 8.31 4.62
CA THR A 320 19.72 7.88 4.11
C THR A 320 19.62 6.36 3.99
N LEU A 321 18.52 5.80 4.52
CA LEU A 321 18.14 4.40 4.34
C LEU A 321 17.28 4.27 3.09
N HIS A 322 17.52 3.22 2.31
CA HIS A 322 16.81 2.93 1.07
C HIS A 322 16.40 1.47 1.01
N LYS A 323 15.22 1.22 0.42
CA LYS A 323 14.75 -0.11 0.04
C LYS A 323 14.86 -0.25 -1.46
N VAL A 324 15.65 -1.23 -1.89
CA VAL A 324 15.85 -1.56 -3.30
C VAL A 324 14.95 -2.73 -3.64
N TYR A 325 13.89 -2.46 -4.42
CA TYR A 325 12.98 -3.45 -4.95
C TYR A 325 13.55 -4.04 -6.25
N ILE A 326 14.00 -5.29 -6.19
CA ILE A 326 14.73 -5.95 -7.27
C ILE A 326 14.22 -7.38 -7.46
N HIS A 327 14.16 -7.88 -8.69
CA HIS A 327 13.80 -9.29 -8.90
C HIS A 327 14.93 -10.22 -8.46
N SER A 328 14.58 -11.39 -7.93
CA SER A 328 15.53 -12.42 -7.48
C SER A 328 16.54 -12.83 -8.56
N TYR A 329 16.12 -12.81 -9.83
CA TYR A 329 16.90 -13.14 -11.02
C TYR A 329 17.67 -11.96 -11.62
N ASN A 330 17.54 -10.74 -11.10
CA ASN A 330 18.34 -9.61 -11.57
C ASN A 330 19.79 -9.73 -11.09
N THR A 331 20.70 -9.10 -11.82
CA THR A 331 22.14 -9.17 -11.56
C THR A 331 22.62 -8.00 -10.68
N ALA A 332 23.85 -8.10 -10.18
CA ALA A 332 24.51 -7.00 -9.46
C ALA A 332 24.62 -5.71 -10.28
N ALA A 333 24.78 -5.80 -11.60
CA ALA A 333 24.76 -4.62 -12.46
C ALA A 333 23.43 -3.83 -12.35
N ILE A 334 22.30 -4.55 -12.36
CA ILE A 334 20.96 -3.94 -12.18
C ILE A 334 20.82 -3.39 -10.76
N PHE A 335 21.31 -4.09 -9.75
CA PHE A 335 21.32 -3.59 -8.38
C PHE A 335 22.03 -2.23 -8.27
N HIS A 336 23.23 -2.09 -8.82
CA HIS A 336 23.97 -0.82 -8.82
C HIS A 336 23.23 0.31 -9.55
N GLU A 337 22.50 0.00 -10.63
CA GLU A 337 21.63 0.98 -11.32
C GLU A 337 20.47 1.44 -10.44
N LEU A 338 19.83 0.53 -9.69
CA LEU A 338 18.76 0.87 -8.75
C LEU A 338 19.29 1.70 -7.57
N VAL A 339 20.48 1.38 -7.07
CA VAL A 339 21.18 2.21 -6.06
C VAL A 339 21.44 3.60 -6.63
N TYR A 340 21.93 3.71 -7.87
CA TYR A 340 22.16 5.01 -8.52
C TYR A 340 20.86 5.82 -8.66
N LYS A 341 19.74 5.19 -9.04
CA LYS A 341 18.45 5.91 -9.19
C LYS A 341 18.03 6.60 -7.89
N GLN A 342 18.30 5.99 -6.74
CA GLN A 342 17.94 6.51 -5.42
C GLN A 342 19.00 7.42 -4.78
N THR A 343 20.29 7.10 -4.93
CA THR A 343 21.40 7.79 -4.24
C THR A 343 22.13 8.80 -5.13
N LYS A 344 21.97 8.70 -6.45
CA LYS A 344 22.76 9.44 -7.47
C LYS A 344 24.27 9.16 -7.43
N ILE A 345 24.72 8.12 -6.73
CA ILE A 345 26.12 7.67 -6.74
C ILE A 345 26.35 6.74 -7.94
N PRO A 346 27.24 7.05 -8.90
CA PRO A 346 27.50 6.22 -10.07
C PRO A 346 27.96 4.81 -9.71
N SER A 347 27.59 3.80 -10.51
CA SER A 347 27.88 2.39 -10.22
C SER A 347 29.36 2.11 -9.92
N GLN A 348 30.30 2.74 -10.65
CA GLN A 348 31.74 2.58 -10.43
C GLN A 348 32.25 3.20 -9.12
N SER A 349 31.49 4.13 -8.53
CA SER A 349 31.85 4.86 -7.32
C SER A 349 31.16 4.27 -6.08
N GLN A 350 30.42 3.17 -6.21
CA GLN A 350 29.72 2.50 -5.11
C GLN A 350 30.61 1.45 -4.43
N GLU A 351 31.26 1.82 -3.32
CA GLU A 351 31.90 0.86 -2.42
C GLU A 351 30.88 0.29 -1.44
N LEU A 352 30.67 -1.03 -1.51
CA LEU A 352 29.70 -1.74 -0.66
C LEU A 352 30.38 -2.33 0.57
N VAL A 353 29.75 -2.14 1.73
CA VAL A 353 30.23 -2.65 3.02
C VAL A 353 29.10 -3.40 3.72
N TYR A 354 29.36 -4.63 4.14
CA TYR A 354 28.40 -5.46 4.85
C TYR A 354 29.10 -6.26 5.95
N GLU A 355 28.54 -6.23 7.16
CA GLU A 355 29.08 -6.92 8.35
C GLU A 355 30.57 -6.64 8.61
N GLY A 356 30.97 -5.37 8.43
CA GLY A 356 32.34 -4.91 8.68
C GLY A 356 33.35 -5.29 7.59
N ARG A 357 32.91 -5.84 6.46
CA ARG A 357 33.78 -6.23 5.34
C ARG A 357 33.34 -5.58 4.04
N ARG A 358 34.29 -5.42 3.11
CA ARG A 358 33.96 -5.06 1.72
C ARG A 358 33.14 -6.17 1.08
N LEU A 359 32.01 -5.78 0.50
CA LEU A 359 31.14 -6.68 -0.24
C LEU A 359 31.45 -6.53 -1.73
N ILE A 360 32.10 -7.55 -2.30
CA ILE A 360 32.34 -7.61 -3.75
C ILE A 360 31.19 -8.38 -4.39
N LEU A 361 30.43 -7.70 -5.24
CA LEU A 361 29.39 -8.32 -6.05
C LEU A 361 29.88 -8.39 -7.49
N GLU A 362 30.17 -9.60 -7.96
CA GLU A 362 30.46 -9.84 -9.37
C GLU A 362 29.26 -9.41 -10.22
N ALA A 363 29.49 -8.75 -11.36
CA ALA A 363 28.43 -8.13 -12.17
C ALA A 363 27.31 -9.10 -12.55
N GLY A 364 27.61 -10.39 -12.75
CA GLY A 364 26.65 -11.45 -13.09
C GLY A 364 25.99 -12.15 -11.90
N ARG A 365 26.36 -11.82 -10.64
CA ARG A 365 25.77 -12.45 -9.46
C ARG A 365 24.30 -12.07 -9.33
N LEU A 366 23.45 -13.08 -9.16
CA LEU A 366 22.00 -12.89 -9.00
C LEU A 366 21.64 -12.36 -7.61
N ALA A 367 20.61 -11.51 -7.55
CA ALA A 367 20.14 -10.83 -6.34
C ALA A 367 19.70 -11.81 -5.24
N GLN A 368 19.12 -12.96 -5.59
CA GLN A 368 18.78 -14.01 -4.62
C GLN A 368 19.99 -14.58 -3.84
N HIS A 369 21.20 -14.42 -4.39
CA HIS A 369 22.44 -14.87 -3.77
C HIS A 369 23.16 -13.75 -3.00
N PHE A 370 22.54 -12.58 -2.82
CA PHE A 370 23.11 -11.49 -2.02
C PHE A 370 22.99 -11.81 -0.53
N PRO A 371 23.78 -11.16 0.34
CA PRO A 371 23.57 -11.27 1.77
C PRO A 371 22.15 -10.84 2.16
N ARG A 372 21.57 -11.51 3.14
CA ARG A 372 20.25 -11.14 3.67
C ARG A 372 20.36 -9.83 4.43
N THR A 373 19.47 -8.89 4.15
CA THR A 373 19.52 -7.55 4.77
C THR A 373 18.25 -7.28 5.55
N THR A 374 18.35 -6.44 6.58
CA THR A 374 17.21 -5.82 7.27
C THR A 374 17.45 -4.30 7.35
N GLU A 375 16.47 -3.54 7.83
CA GLU A 375 16.66 -2.09 8.05
C GLU A 375 17.79 -1.80 9.05
N GLU A 376 17.99 -2.65 10.06
CA GLU A 376 19.03 -2.54 11.10
C GLU A 376 20.37 -3.18 10.69
N ASN A 377 20.34 -4.09 9.70
CA ASN A 377 21.52 -4.70 9.09
C ASN A 377 21.54 -4.52 7.56
N PRO A 378 21.68 -3.27 7.09
CA PRO A 378 21.72 -2.98 5.66
C PRO A 378 23.12 -3.20 5.08
N ILE A 379 23.20 -3.23 3.74
CA ILE A 379 24.45 -3.00 3.03
C ILE A 379 24.74 -1.50 3.06
N PHE A 380 25.89 -1.10 3.56
CA PHE A 380 26.33 0.30 3.50
C PHE A 380 26.92 0.60 2.13
N VAL A 381 26.59 1.76 1.57
CA VAL A 381 27.22 2.29 0.35
C VAL A 381 27.98 3.57 0.68
N VAL A 382 29.21 3.64 0.18
CA VAL A 382 30.13 4.77 0.33
C VAL A 382 30.75 5.09 -1.03
N SER A 383 30.99 6.37 -1.30
CA SER A 383 31.76 6.85 -2.45
C SER A 383 33.03 7.55 -2.00
N ARG A 384 34.07 7.50 -2.84
CA ARG A 384 35.27 8.33 -2.66
C ARG A 384 35.04 9.78 -3.06
N GLU A 385 34.03 10.03 -3.88
CA GLU A 385 33.62 11.38 -4.27
C GLU A 385 32.79 12.03 -3.17
N ALA A 386 32.80 13.37 -3.14
CA ALA A 386 31.96 14.12 -2.21
C ALA A 386 30.49 13.99 -2.61
N VAL A 387 29.64 13.70 -1.63
CA VAL A 387 28.19 13.60 -1.78
C VAL A 387 27.54 14.47 -0.71
N ASN A 388 26.46 15.19 -1.07
CA ASN A 388 25.75 16.03 -0.12
C ASN A 388 25.08 15.20 0.98
N ILE A 389 25.18 15.68 2.22
CA ILE A 389 24.42 15.12 3.34
C ILE A 389 22.94 15.52 3.16
N VAL A 390 22.03 14.55 3.31
CA VAL A 390 20.58 14.76 3.17
C VAL A 390 19.87 14.53 4.51
N GLY A 391 20.11 13.40 5.15
CA GLY A 391 19.40 12.98 6.37
C GLY A 391 17.98 12.47 6.11
N LEU A 392 17.20 12.35 7.18
CA LEU A 392 15.79 11.97 7.08
C LEU A 392 14.94 13.17 6.66
N ILE A 393 14.24 13.05 5.54
CA ILE A 393 13.24 14.03 5.10
C ILE A 393 11.88 13.63 5.71
N TYR A 394 11.29 14.53 6.49
CA TYR A 394 9.97 14.37 7.08
C TYR A 394 9.21 15.70 7.07
N GLU A 395 7.90 15.64 7.11
CA GLU A 395 7.02 16.81 7.20
C GLU A 395 6.91 17.30 8.64
N GLU A 396 7.08 18.60 8.89
CA GLU A 396 6.80 19.20 10.19
C GLU A 396 5.29 19.43 10.36
N VAL A 397 4.64 18.55 11.12
CA VAL A 397 3.20 18.63 11.37
C VAL A 397 2.94 19.24 12.75
N LEU A 398 2.24 20.37 12.76
CA LEU A 398 1.88 21.07 14.00
C LEU A 398 0.57 20.51 14.59
N LEU A 399 0.49 20.49 15.92
CA LEU A 399 -0.76 20.15 16.60
C LEU A 399 -1.85 21.19 16.27
N PRO A 400 -3.09 20.74 16.00
CA PRO A 400 -4.21 21.65 15.77
C PRO A 400 -4.55 22.42 17.04
N LYS A 401 -5.17 23.59 16.88
CA LYS A 401 -5.70 24.36 18.01
C LYS A 401 -6.88 23.60 18.62
N VAL A 402 -6.84 23.38 19.92
CA VAL A 402 -7.93 22.79 20.68
C VAL A 402 -9.07 23.81 20.79
N HIS A 403 -10.27 23.42 20.35
CA HIS A 403 -11.47 24.21 20.55
C HIS A 403 -11.95 24.08 22.00
N GLN A 404 -12.42 25.19 22.60
CA GLN A 404 -12.89 25.21 23.99
C GLN A 404 -14.35 24.77 24.15
N ARG A 405 -15.07 24.56 23.03
CA ARG A 405 -16.47 24.16 23.04
C ARG A 405 -16.55 22.67 23.30
N TYR A 406 -17.31 22.27 24.32
CA TYR A 406 -17.68 20.88 24.52
C TYR A 406 -18.59 20.41 23.39
N ASP A 407 -18.08 19.49 22.57
CA ASP A 407 -18.77 18.90 21.43
C ASP A 407 -18.29 17.45 21.32
N LEU A 408 -19.12 16.48 21.69
CA LEU A 408 -18.72 15.07 21.76
C LEU A 408 -18.12 14.55 20.45
N ASP A 409 -18.71 14.90 19.30
CA ASP A 409 -18.22 14.46 17.99
C ASP A 409 -16.98 15.26 17.57
N GLY A 410 -16.98 16.56 17.85
CA GLY A 410 -15.84 17.46 17.61
C GLY A 410 -14.60 17.05 18.40
N ASP A 411 -14.77 16.73 19.67
CA ASP A 411 -13.72 16.32 20.61
C ASP A 411 -13.15 14.95 20.21
N ALA A 412 -13.99 13.99 19.81
CA ALA A 412 -13.54 12.70 19.31
C ALA A 412 -12.72 12.82 18.01
N SER A 413 -13.21 13.63 17.06
CA SER A 413 -12.51 13.91 15.80
C SER A 413 -11.15 14.59 16.05
N MET A 414 -11.12 15.60 16.93
CA MET A 414 -9.91 16.30 17.31
C MET A 414 -8.91 15.39 18.02
N ALA A 415 -9.37 14.55 18.95
CA ALA A 415 -8.52 13.59 19.65
C ALA A 415 -7.85 12.61 18.68
N LYS A 416 -8.58 12.12 17.68
CA LYS A 416 -8.03 11.26 16.61
C LYS A 416 -6.91 11.97 15.85
N VAL A 417 -7.14 13.20 15.41
CA VAL A 417 -6.15 13.99 14.66
C VAL A 417 -4.90 14.27 15.51
N MET A 418 -5.07 14.74 16.76
CA MET A 418 -3.95 15.03 17.65
C MET A 418 -3.13 13.78 17.94
N THR A 419 -3.79 12.66 18.23
CA THR A 419 -3.12 11.38 18.49
C THR A 419 -2.35 10.91 17.25
N GLY A 420 -2.94 11.03 16.06
CA GLY A 420 -2.26 10.68 14.81
C GLY A 420 -0.99 11.50 14.56
N ILE A 421 -1.02 12.80 14.84
CA ILE A 421 0.16 13.68 14.73
C ILE A 421 1.27 13.25 15.68
N VAL A 422 0.92 12.90 16.93
CA VAL A 422 1.90 12.39 17.90
C VAL A 422 2.45 11.02 17.47
N CYS A 423 1.60 10.11 16.98
CA CYS A 423 2.04 8.83 16.44
C CYS A 423 3.03 9.01 15.28
N TYR A 424 2.76 9.95 14.37
CA TYR A 424 3.69 10.30 13.30
C TYR A 424 5.02 10.82 13.83
N ALA A 425 5.01 11.74 14.81
CA ALA A 425 6.21 12.24 15.44
C ALA A 425 7.02 11.12 16.13
N CYS A 426 6.36 10.18 16.80
CA CYS A 426 7.01 9.00 17.39
C CYS A 426 7.66 8.09 16.33
N ARG A 427 7.00 7.89 15.18
CA ARG A 427 7.56 7.14 14.05
C ARG A 427 8.81 7.83 13.50
N VAL A 428 8.74 9.14 13.25
CA VAL A 428 9.88 9.95 12.79
C VAL A 428 11.04 9.87 13.79
N ALA A 429 10.77 10.03 15.08
CA ALA A 429 11.80 9.92 16.13
C ALA A 429 12.48 8.53 16.14
N SER A 430 11.72 7.47 15.93
CA SER A 430 12.25 6.10 15.83
C SER A 430 13.16 5.94 14.60
N SER A 431 12.76 6.48 13.45
CA SER A 431 13.60 6.48 12.24
C SER A 431 14.87 7.33 12.41
N LEU A 432 14.79 8.48 13.07
CA LEU A 432 15.95 9.31 13.39
C LEU A 432 16.95 8.56 14.27
N LEU A 433 16.46 7.83 15.29
CA LEU A 433 17.31 7.00 16.14
C LEU A 433 18.01 5.91 15.33
N LEU A 434 17.26 5.17 14.50
CA LEU A 434 17.82 4.13 13.64
C LEU A 434 18.90 4.70 12.72
N TYR A 435 18.66 5.84 12.08
CA TYR A 435 19.65 6.47 11.19
C TYR A 435 20.94 6.83 11.93
N GLN A 436 20.84 7.35 13.16
CA GLN A 436 22.02 7.63 13.97
C GLN A 436 22.77 6.35 14.37
N GLU A 437 22.07 5.28 14.70
CA GLU A 437 22.68 3.98 15.03
C GLU A 437 23.38 3.37 13.82
N LEU A 438 22.75 3.40 12.65
CA LEU A 438 23.35 2.99 11.39
C LEU A 438 24.57 3.83 11.03
N MET A 439 24.53 5.15 11.24
CA MET A 439 25.70 6.02 11.07
C MET A 439 26.86 5.58 11.96
N ARG A 440 26.63 5.37 13.26
CA ARG A 440 27.67 4.90 14.20
C ARG A 440 28.24 3.54 13.76
N LYS A 441 27.37 2.62 13.35
CA LYS A 441 27.75 1.28 12.87
C LYS A 441 28.59 1.35 11.59
N GLY A 442 28.13 2.11 10.59
CA GLY A 442 28.78 2.27 9.31
C GLY A 442 30.12 3.02 9.39
N VAL A 443 30.20 4.10 10.17
CA VAL A 443 31.47 4.83 10.39
C VAL A 443 32.51 3.93 11.05
N ARG A 444 32.13 3.15 12.07
CA ARG A 444 33.03 2.20 12.71
C ARG A 444 33.58 1.18 11.71
N TRP A 445 32.72 0.62 10.87
CA TRP A 445 33.14 -0.33 9.83
C TRP A 445 34.04 0.31 8.77
N LEU A 446 33.74 1.53 8.36
CA LEU A 446 34.57 2.26 7.40
C LEU A 446 35.97 2.55 7.96
N ILE A 447 36.09 2.90 9.24
CA ILE A 447 37.40 3.09 9.90
C ILE A 447 38.24 1.81 9.84
N GLU A 448 37.65 0.65 10.15
CA GLU A 448 38.38 -0.63 10.07
C GLU A 448 38.81 -0.95 8.63
N ILE A 449 37.96 -0.70 7.63
CA ILE A 449 38.33 -0.88 6.21
C ILE A 449 39.49 0.04 5.81
N ILE A 450 39.49 1.30 6.26
CA ILE A 450 40.58 2.23 5.97
C ILE A 450 41.89 1.78 6.66
N LYS A 451 41.81 1.20 7.86
CA LYS A 451 42.98 0.61 8.51
C LYS A 451 43.52 -0.58 7.72
N ASP A 452 42.64 -1.44 7.21
CA ASP A 452 43.04 -2.57 6.37
C ASP A 452 43.74 -2.10 5.09
N ASP A 453 43.19 -1.08 4.40
CA ASP A 453 43.83 -0.44 3.24
C ASP A 453 45.22 0.09 3.55
N TYR A 454 45.35 0.79 4.69
CA TYR A 454 46.61 1.34 5.15
C TYR A 454 47.63 0.22 5.42
N ASN A 455 47.22 -0.82 6.13
CA ASN A 455 48.08 -1.95 6.46
C ASN A 455 48.56 -2.69 5.19
N GLU A 456 47.68 -2.90 4.22
CA GLU A 456 48.04 -3.50 2.92
C GLU A 456 49.05 -2.63 2.16
N MET A 457 48.83 -1.30 2.14
CA MET A 457 49.75 -0.37 1.50
C MET A 457 51.13 -0.37 2.17
N VAL A 458 51.19 -0.40 3.51
CA VAL A 458 52.45 -0.48 4.27
C VAL A 458 53.18 -1.80 4.00
N HIS A 459 52.46 -2.92 3.93
CA HIS A 459 53.04 -4.22 3.59
C HIS A 459 53.68 -4.18 2.20
N LYS A 460 52.93 -3.70 1.20
CA LYS A 460 53.42 -3.59 -0.18
C LYS A 460 54.60 -2.63 -0.30
N LYS A 461 54.56 -1.49 0.41
CA LYS A 461 55.69 -0.55 0.48
C LYS A 461 56.93 -1.23 1.04
N THR A 462 56.79 -1.96 2.15
CA THR A 462 57.91 -2.68 2.79
C THR A 462 58.53 -3.71 1.84
N GLU A 463 57.70 -4.47 1.12
CA GLU A 463 58.16 -5.42 0.10
C GLU A 463 58.98 -4.74 -1.02
N VAL A 464 58.48 -3.61 -1.52
CA VAL A 464 59.18 -2.82 -2.57
C VAL A 464 60.49 -2.25 -2.05
N VAL A 465 60.52 -1.73 -0.81
CA VAL A 465 61.74 -1.20 -0.18
C VAL A 465 62.79 -2.30 -0.03
N ILE A 466 62.41 -3.50 0.44
CA ILE A 466 63.35 -4.63 0.56
C ILE A 466 63.95 -5.01 -0.80
N ARG A 467 63.12 -5.02 -1.87
CA ARG A 467 63.60 -5.29 -3.24
C ARG A 467 64.55 -4.21 -3.74
N LEU A 468 64.24 -2.93 -3.49
CA LEU A 468 65.10 -1.81 -3.85
C LEU A 468 66.43 -1.86 -3.12
N ASP A 469 66.43 -2.09 -1.82
CA ASP A 469 67.65 -2.23 -1.01
C ASP A 469 68.54 -3.38 -1.51
N PHE A 470 67.93 -4.51 -1.89
CA PHE A 470 68.65 -5.64 -2.48
C PHE A 470 69.28 -5.28 -3.84
N CYS A 471 68.54 -4.61 -4.72
CA CYS A 471 69.04 -4.16 -6.01
C CYS A 471 70.20 -3.15 -5.85
N SER A 472 70.04 -2.14 -5.01
CA SER A 472 71.07 -1.13 -4.75
C SER A 472 72.37 -1.77 -4.24
N ARG A 473 72.27 -2.71 -3.28
CA ARG A 473 73.44 -3.44 -2.78
C ARG A 473 74.12 -4.29 -3.84
N ASN A 474 73.38 -4.86 -4.79
CA ASN A 474 73.96 -5.65 -5.87
C ASN A 474 74.72 -4.76 -6.87
N ILE A 475 74.19 -3.57 -7.19
CA ILE A 475 74.87 -2.60 -8.06
C ILE A 475 76.13 -2.07 -7.36
N GLU A 476 76.03 -1.65 -6.09
CA GLU A 476 77.20 -1.18 -5.32
C GLU A 476 78.30 -2.26 -5.19
N LYS A 477 77.92 -3.54 -5.13
CA LYS A 477 78.89 -4.65 -5.15
C LYS A 477 79.54 -4.82 -6.51
N ALA A 478 78.78 -4.69 -7.60
CA ALA A 478 79.28 -4.82 -8.96
C ALA A 478 80.21 -3.64 -9.35
N GLU A 479 79.95 -2.42 -8.87
CA GLU A 479 80.83 -1.25 -9.09
C GLU A 479 82.13 -1.29 -8.27
N LYS A 480 82.15 -2.07 -7.17
CA LYS A 480 83.32 -2.24 -6.30
C LYS A 480 84.24 -3.40 -6.73
N MET A 481 83.80 -4.24 -7.67
CA MET A 481 84.60 -5.31 -8.30
C MET A 481 85.18 -4.81 -9.61
#